data_AF-A0A9D7D3J0-F1
#
_entry.id   AF-A0A9D7D3J0-F1
#
_cell.length_a   1.000
_cell.length_b   1.000
_cell.length_c   1.000
_cell.angle_alpha   90.00
_cell.angle_beta   90.00
_cell.angle_gamma   90.00
#
_symmetry.space_group_name_H-M   'P 1'
#
loop_
_entity.id
_entity.type
_entity.pdbx_description
1 polymer ?
#
loop_
_entity_poly.entity_id
_entity_poly.type
_entity_poly.pdbx_seq_one_letter_code
_entity_poly.pdbx_strand_id
1 'polypeptide(L)'
;MLNAASRYTLTNWLIECQTGLDRLRGGFPADWRAGDKTGTSDETHNATTDVAIAWPPNRAPIIVASFLSESTVDLAARKAAHAEIARYVVEGMS
;
A
#
# COMPACT_ATOMS: atom_id res chain seq x y z
N MET A 1 -19.00 11.18 -8.45
CA MET A 1 -18.26 10.04 -9.05
C MET A 1 -17.25 10.58 -10.06
N LEU A 2 -16.00 10.10 -10.05
CA LEU A 2 -15.01 10.50 -11.07
C LEU A 2 -15.39 9.95 -12.45
N ASN A 3 -15.14 10.71 -13.52
CA ASN A 3 -15.27 10.23 -14.89
C ASN A 3 -14.10 9.31 -15.28
N ALA A 4 -14.16 8.69 -16.47
CA ALA A 4 -13.13 7.74 -16.91
C ALA A 4 -11.73 8.36 -16.99
N ALA A 5 -11.60 9.58 -17.53
CA ALA A 5 -10.32 10.27 -17.64
C ALA A 5 -9.72 10.61 -16.26
N SER A 6 -10.54 11.12 -15.33
CA SER A 6 -10.08 11.43 -13.97
C SER A 6 -9.71 10.17 -13.18
N ARG A 7 -10.41 9.05 -13.36
CA ARG A 7 -10.03 7.76 -12.76
C ARG A 7 -8.70 7.26 -13.30
N TYR A 8 -8.48 7.39 -14.60
CA TYR A 8 -7.21 7.05 -15.23
C TYR A 8 -6.06 7.88 -14.66
N THR A 9 -6.22 9.21 -14.60
CA THR A 9 -5.23 10.12 -13.99
C THR A 9 -4.92 9.73 -12.55
N LEU A 10 -5.94 9.55 -11.71
CA LEU A 10 -5.74 9.16 -10.31
C LEU A 10 -5.02 7.81 -10.19
N THR A 11 -5.41 6.83 -11.00
CA THR A 11 -4.78 5.50 -11.00
C THR A 11 -3.30 5.59 -11.34
N ASN A 12 -2.94 6.37 -12.35
CA ASN A 12 -1.53 6.54 -12.74
C ASN A 12 -0.73 7.26 -11.67
N TRP A 13 -1.28 8.30 -11.04
CA TRP A 13 -0.60 8.97 -9.92
C TRP A 13 -0.32 8.02 -8.74
N LEU A 14 -1.25 7.12 -8.43
CA LEU A 14 -1.05 6.11 -7.38
C LEU A 14 0.03 5.09 -7.80
N ILE A 15 0.02 4.63 -9.06
CA ILE A 15 1.03 3.68 -9.57
C ILE A 15 2.44 4.30 -9.57
N GLU A 16 2.54 5.57 -9.94
CA GLU A 16 3.78 6.34 -9.99
C GLU A 16 4.29 6.77 -8.60
N CYS A 17 3.52 6.56 -7.53
CA CYS A 17 3.93 6.90 -6.18
C CYS A 17 5.22 6.14 -5.80
N GLN A 18 6.25 6.89 -5.41
CA GLN A 18 7.56 6.32 -5.03
C GLN A 18 7.67 6.00 -3.54
N THR A 19 6.79 6.58 -2.72
CA THR A 19 6.97 6.56 -1.24
C THR A 19 6.51 5.26 -0.56
N GLY A 20 5.76 4.39 -1.25
CA GLY A 20 5.23 3.15 -0.68
C GLY A 20 5.90 1.88 -1.17
N LEU A 21 7.00 2.00 -1.94
CA LEU A 21 7.73 0.84 -2.47
C LEU A 21 8.21 -0.12 -1.38
N ASP A 22 8.51 0.39 -0.19
CA ASP A 22 8.95 -0.39 0.98
C ASP A 22 7.83 -0.69 2.00
N ARG A 23 6.56 -0.51 1.62
CA ARG A 23 5.37 -0.79 2.44
C ARG A 23 4.50 -1.87 1.79
N LEU A 24 3.20 -1.65 1.59
CA LEU A 24 2.29 -2.67 1.03
C LEU A 24 2.82 -3.19 -0.31
N ARG A 25 3.35 -2.30 -1.17
CA ARG A 25 3.94 -2.71 -2.47
C ARG A 25 5.17 -3.60 -2.33
N GLY A 26 5.91 -3.52 -1.23
CA GLY A 26 7.03 -4.41 -0.96
C GLY A 26 6.60 -5.83 -0.57
N GLY A 27 5.32 -6.05 -0.26
CA GLY A 27 4.77 -7.36 0.05
C GLY A 27 3.94 -8.01 -1.05
N PHE A 28 3.56 -7.26 -2.09
CA PHE A 28 2.86 -7.83 -3.25
C PHE A 28 3.83 -8.56 -4.19
N PRO A 29 3.39 -9.60 -4.92
CA PRO A 29 4.17 -10.20 -6.00
C PRO A 29 4.62 -9.16 -7.03
N ALA A 30 5.85 -9.30 -7.51
CA ALA A 30 6.49 -8.31 -8.39
C ALA A 30 5.82 -8.16 -9.77
N ASP A 31 5.05 -9.16 -10.21
CA ASP A 31 4.28 -9.13 -11.45
C ASP A 31 2.93 -8.40 -11.30
N TRP A 32 2.53 -8.05 -10.07
CA TRP A 32 1.31 -7.30 -9.85
C TRP A 32 1.54 -5.81 -10.15
N ARG A 33 0.66 -5.24 -10.96
CA ARG A 33 0.52 -3.78 -11.00
C ARG A 33 -0.06 -3.34 -9.67
N ALA A 34 0.47 -2.27 -9.08
CA ALA A 34 -0.06 -1.69 -7.84
C ALA A 34 0.19 -0.19 -7.79
N GLY A 35 -0.68 0.53 -7.08
CA GLY A 35 -0.53 1.94 -6.78
C GLY A 35 -1.02 2.24 -5.37
N ASP A 36 -0.41 3.22 -4.73
CA ASP A 36 -0.60 3.47 -3.31
C ASP A 36 -0.55 4.94 -2.94
N LYS A 37 -0.94 5.23 -1.69
CA LYS A 37 -0.55 6.46 -1.03
C LYS A 37 -0.20 6.19 0.44
N THR A 38 1.00 6.61 0.80
CA THR A 38 1.51 6.57 2.17
C THR A 38 1.14 7.77 3.02
N GLY A 39 1.09 7.57 4.34
CA GLY A 39 1.13 8.62 5.36
C GLY A 39 2.17 8.29 6.44
N THR A 40 2.83 9.31 6.97
CA THR A 40 3.77 9.18 8.11
C THR A 40 3.63 10.44 8.95
N SER A 41 3.34 10.28 10.24
CA SER A 41 3.34 11.42 11.17
C SER A 41 4.75 11.65 11.72
N ASP A 42 4.92 12.80 12.37
CA ASP A 42 6.04 13.03 13.28
C ASP A 42 5.94 12.13 14.53
N GLU A 43 6.78 12.41 15.53
CA GLU A 43 6.88 11.64 16.78
C GLU A 43 5.57 11.63 17.59
N THR A 44 4.61 12.50 17.27
CA THR A 44 3.28 12.46 17.85
C THR A 44 2.53 11.23 17.32
N HIS A 45 2.36 10.22 18.18
CA HIS A 45 1.73 8.91 17.90
C HIS A 45 2.47 8.00 16.92
N ASN A 46 3.61 8.38 16.34
CA ASN A 46 4.42 7.51 15.46
C ASN A 46 3.60 6.79 14.35
N ALA A 47 2.58 7.44 13.79
CA ALA A 47 1.69 6.84 12.82
C ALA A 47 2.38 6.59 11.48
N THR A 48 2.15 5.42 10.91
CA THR A 48 2.63 4.99 9.59
C THR A 48 1.49 4.28 8.89
N THR A 49 1.03 4.82 7.76
CA THR A 49 -0.15 4.33 7.05
C THR A 49 0.15 4.08 5.58
N ASP A 50 -0.56 3.15 4.98
CA ASP A 50 -0.49 2.91 3.55
C ASP A 50 -1.83 2.40 3.03
N VAL A 51 -2.30 2.94 1.91
CA VAL A 51 -3.52 2.49 1.25
C VAL A 51 -3.18 2.19 -0.19
N ALA A 52 -3.31 0.93 -0.58
CA ALA A 52 -2.91 0.44 -1.89
C ALA A 52 -4.08 -0.22 -2.62
N ILE A 53 -4.10 -0.03 -3.93
CA ILE A 53 -4.83 -0.86 -4.89
C ILE A 53 -3.82 -1.73 -5.64
N ALA A 54 -4.10 -3.02 -5.75
CA ALA A 54 -3.28 -3.95 -6.53
C ALA A 54 -4.15 -4.75 -7.52
N TRP A 55 -3.55 -5.11 -8.65
CA TRP A 55 -4.18 -5.85 -9.74
C TRP A 55 -3.47 -7.21 -9.90
N PRO A 56 -3.94 -8.25 -9.20
CA PRO A 56 -3.44 -9.61 -9.42
C PRO A 56 -3.81 -10.12 -10.82
N PRO A 57 -3.03 -11.02 -11.42
CA PRO A 57 -3.40 -11.64 -12.68
C PRO A 57 -4.68 -12.48 -12.53
N ASN A 58 -5.53 -12.46 -13.56
CA ASN A 58 -6.71 -13.32 -13.69
C ASN A 58 -7.80 -13.18 -12.60
N ARG A 59 -7.87 -12.05 -11.91
CA ARG A 59 -8.90 -11.78 -10.89
C ARG A 59 -9.17 -10.28 -10.72
N ALA A 60 -10.19 -9.97 -9.94
CA ALA A 60 -10.55 -8.59 -9.63
C ALA A 60 -9.44 -7.87 -8.83
N PRO A 61 -9.31 -6.53 -8.95
CA PRO A 61 -8.39 -5.75 -8.14
C PRO A 61 -8.74 -5.83 -6.66
N ILE A 62 -7.73 -5.65 -5.82
CA ILE A 62 -7.86 -5.68 -4.36
C ILE A 62 -7.47 -4.31 -3.81
N ILE A 63 -8.07 -3.93 -2.68
CA ILE A 63 -7.72 -2.71 -1.94
C ILE A 63 -7.30 -3.15 -0.54
N VAL A 64 -6.13 -2.70 -0.11
CA VAL A 64 -5.60 -2.92 1.23
C VAL A 64 -5.38 -1.56 1.87
N ALA A 65 -6.02 -1.33 3.02
CA ALA A 65 -5.86 -0.13 3.81
C ALA A 65 -5.23 -0.52 5.15
N SER A 66 -4.00 -0.09 5.38
CA SER A 66 -3.19 -0.48 6.54
C SER A 66 -2.79 0.74 7.35
N PHE A 67 -3.13 0.73 8.62
CA PHE A 67 -2.89 1.83 9.56
C PHE A 67 -2.17 1.29 10.79
N LEU A 68 -1.01 1.87 11.10
CA LEU A 68 -0.25 1.59 12.30
C LEU A 68 -0.03 2.90 13.05
N SER A 69 -0.32 2.90 14.35
CA SER A 69 -0.12 4.05 15.24
C SER A 69 0.44 3.56 16.58
N GLU A 70 1.00 4.48 17.35
CA GLU A 70 1.55 4.29 18.70
C GLU A 70 2.66 3.25 18.81
N SER A 71 3.25 2.89 17.67
CA SER A 71 4.36 1.95 17.61
C SER A 71 5.65 2.61 18.09
N THR A 72 6.39 1.90 18.94
CA THR A 72 7.67 2.37 19.52
C THR A 72 8.89 1.92 18.73
N VAL A 73 8.72 1.10 17.68
CA VAL A 73 9.83 0.69 16.81
C VAL A 73 10.13 1.75 15.76
N ASP A 74 11.33 1.69 15.17
CA ASP A 74 11.77 2.66 14.18
C ASP A 74 10.90 2.66 12.90
N LEU A 75 11.09 3.67 12.04
CA LEU A 75 10.31 3.81 10.81
C LEU A 75 10.51 2.63 9.84
N ALA A 76 11.72 2.05 9.79
CA ALA A 76 12.01 0.95 8.89
C ALA A 76 11.22 -0.31 9.30
N ALA A 77 11.17 -0.62 10.59
CA ALA A 77 10.37 -1.71 11.14
C ALA A 77 8.87 -1.48 10.91
N ARG A 78 8.37 -0.25 11.12
CA ARG A 78 6.97 0.10 10.83
C ARG A 78 6.61 -0.07 9.35
N LYS A 79 7.49 0.33 8.43
CA LYS A 79 7.34 0.11 6.98
C LYS A 79 7.33 -1.37 6.62
N ALA A 80 8.27 -2.14 7.19
CA ALA A 80 8.35 -3.58 6.97
C ALA A 80 7.10 -4.32 7.44
N ALA A 81 6.47 -3.87 8.53
CA ALA A 81 5.20 -4.42 9.00
C ALA A 81 4.07 -4.27 7.96
N HIS A 82 4.01 -3.15 7.22
CA HIS A 82 3.07 -2.99 6.10
C HIS A 82 3.35 -3.98 4.97
N ALA A 83 4.62 -4.19 4.61
CA ALA A 83 4.99 -5.20 3.61
C ALA A 83 4.61 -6.62 4.06
N GLU A 84 4.74 -6.92 5.35
CA GLU A 84 4.34 -8.21 5.90
C GLU A 84 2.82 -8.41 5.89
N ILE A 85 2.04 -7.39 6.23
CA ILE A 85 0.57 -7.42 6.07
C ILE A 85 0.18 -7.74 4.62
N ALA A 86 0.82 -7.09 3.65
CA ALA A 86 0.56 -7.38 2.23
C ALA A 86 0.87 -8.84 1.85
N ARG A 87 1.94 -9.44 2.40
CA ARG A 87 2.24 -10.87 2.18
C ARG A 87 1.14 -11.77 2.75
N TYR A 88 0.69 -11.53 3.98
CA TYR A 88 -0.42 -12.31 4.56
C TYR A 88 -1.72 -12.17 3.77
N VAL A 89 -2.02 -10.98 3.23
CA VAL A 89 -3.16 -10.79 2.33
C VAL A 89 -3.02 -11.64 1.07
N VAL A 90 -1.84 -11.66 0.44
CA VAL A 90 -1.56 -12.45 -0.76
C VAL A 90 -1.66 -13.94 -0.48
N GLU A 91 -1.13 -14.41 0.65
CA GLU A 91 -1.24 -15.80 1.09
C GLU A 91 -2.69 -16.22 1.33
N GLY A 92 -3.53 -15.36 1.90
CA GLY A 92 -4.95 -15.63 2.09
C GLY A 92 -5.79 -15.63 0.81
N MET A 93 -5.19 -15.36 -0.35
CA MET A 93 -5.86 -15.33 -1.66
C MET A 93 -5.69 -16.61 -2.47
N SER A 94 -4.86 -17.54 -2.01
CA SER A 94 -4.68 -18.87 -2.61
C SER A 94 -5.88 -19.78 -2.38
#